data_AF-R4J511-F1
#
_entry.id   AF-R4J511-F1
#
_cell.length_a   1.000
_cell.length_b   1.000
_cell.length_c   1.000
_cell.angle_alpha   90.00
_cell.angle_beta   90.00
_cell.angle_gamma   90.00
#
_symmetry.space_group_name_H-M   'P 1'
#
loop_
_entity.id
_entity.type
_entity.pdbx_description
1 polymer ?
#
loop_
_entity_poly.entity_id
_entity_poly.type
_entity_poly.pdbx_seq_one_letter_code
_entity_poly.pdbx_strand_id
1 'polypeptide(L)'
;MATWSNLNLQNSNSPLMEQIIFFHDHALTILIMITVLVSYLMMNLFFYKFINRFLLEGQMIELIWTIIPAVTLIFIALPSLRLLYLLDEMNNPLITVKSIGHQWYWSYEYSDFKNIEFDSYMTPSNEMNPYYFRLLDVENRIVLPMKNQIRMLITATDVIHSWTIPSLGIKEDANPGRLNQTSFFKNRPGIFFGQCSEICGANHSFMPIVIESVNIKNFINWINNYS
;
A
#
# COMPACT_ATOMS: atom_id res chain seq x y z
N MET A 1 4.29 5.85 -9.68
CA MET A 1 4.45 4.47 -10.17
C MET A 1 5.86 3.99 -9.86
N ALA A 2 6.09 2.67 -9.88
CA ALA A 2 7.43 2.12 -9.78
C ALA A 2 8.26 2.50 -11.02
N THR A 3 9.52 2.86 -10.79
CA THR A 3 10.49 3.10 -11.86
C THR A 3 11.41 1.89 -12.02
N TRP A 4 12.07 1.80 -13.16
CA TRP A 4 13.09 0.79 -13.42
C TRP A 4 14.17 0.80 -12.35
N SER A 5 14.63 -0.39 -11.94
CA SER A 5 15.65 -0.57 -10.90
C SER A 5 15.36 0.13 -9.56
N ASN A 6 14.10 0.39 -9.24
CA ASN A 6 13.75 0.98 -7.95
C ASN A 6 13.93 -0.04 -6.82
N LEU A 7 14.74 0.31 -5.82
CA LEU A 7 14.98 -0.52 -4.63
C LEU A 7 14.08 -0.14 -3.45
N ASN A 8 13.57 1.10 -3.45
CA ASN A 8 12.81 1.66 -2.34
C ASN A 8 11.29 1.61 -2.61
N LEU A 9 10.51 1.96 -1.60
CA LEU A 9 9.09 2.22 -1.75
C LEU A 9 8.84 3.33 -2.79
N GLN A 10 7.66 3.34 -3.41
CA GLN A 10 7.27 4.44 -4.29
C GLN A 10 7.17 5.74 -3.50
N ASN A 11 7.46 6.87 -4.16
CA ASN A 11 7.28 8.18 -3.55
C ASN A 11 5.85 8.35 -3.03
N SER A 12 5.72 8.71 -1.76
CA SER A 12 4.44 8.92 -1.08
C SER A 12 3.65 10.08 -1.68
N ASN A 13 2.32 9.97 -1.67
CA ASN A 13 1.44 11.10 -1.92
C ASN A 13 0.33 11.25 -0.87
N SER A 14 0.42 10.52 0.23
CA SER A 14 -0.45 10.67 1.40
C SER A 14 0.41 10.85 2.65
N PRO A 15 -0.07 11.60 3.67
CA PRO A 15 0.63 11.69 4.96
C PRO A 15 0.84 10.32 5.62
N LEU A 16 -0.11 9.40 5.42
CA LEU A 16 -0.03 8.03 5.94
C LEU A 16 1.11 7.25 5.27
N MET A 17 1.27 7.32 3.95
CA MET A 17 2.37 6.65 3.26
C MET A 17 3.72 7.24 3.66
N GLU A 18 3.81 8.54 3.95
CA GLU A 18 5.02 9.14 4.52
C GLU A 18 5.39 8.50 5.87
N GLN A 19 4.40 8.31 6.76
CA GLN A 19 4.64 7.62 8.04
C GLN A 19 5.00 6.15 7.88
N ILE A 20 4.41 5.45 6.89
CA ILE A 20 4.78 4.07 6.56
C ILE A 20 6.25 4.00 6.10
N ILE A 21 6.72 4.94 5.27
CA ILE A 21 8.13 5.00 4.85
C ILE A 21 9.05 5.24 6.05
N PHE A 22 8.72 6.19 6.94
CA PHE A 22 9.52 6.42 8.15
C PHE A 22 9.58 5.20 9.07
N PHE A 23 8.46 4.50 9.24
CA PHE A 23 8.41 3.27 10.04
C PHE A 23 9.22 2.15 9.38
N HIS A 24 9.11 1.99 8.06
CA HIS A 24 9.91 1.03 7.29
C HIS A 24 11.41 1.28 7.50
N ASP A 25 11.87 2.54 7.37
CA ASP A 25 13.28 2.87 7.51
C ASP A 25 13.78 2.63 8.95
N HIS A 26 12.97 2.98 9.96
CA HIS A 26 13.26 2.66 11.36
C HIS A 26 13.42 1.15 11.58
N ALA A 27 12.47 0.34 11.11
CA ALA A 27 12.55 -1.12 11.23
C ALA A 27 13.75 -1.69 10.46
N LEU A 28 14.01 -1.19 9.24
CA LEU A 28 15.10 -1.64 8.39
C LEU A 28 16.46 -1.34 9.02
N THR A 29 16.65 -0.18 9.66
CA THR A 29 17.93 0.13 10.35
C THR A 29 18.21 -0.85 11.50
N ILE A 30 17.19 -1.22 12.28
CA ILE A 30 17.33 -2.21 13.36
C ILE A 30 17.67 -3.58 12.78
N LEU A 31 16.99 -4.00 11.71
CA LEU A 31 17.26 -5.28 11.04
C LEU A 31 18.68 -5.32 10.46
N ILE A 32 19.13 -4.25 9.81
CA ILE A 32 20.51 -4.16 9.30
C ILE A 32 21.51 -4.26 10.46
N MET A 33 21.29 -3.57 11.58
CA MET A 33 22.17 -3.67 12.76
C MET A 33 22.27 -5.11 13.29
N ILE A 34 21.14 -5.82 13.39
CA ILE A 34 21.12 -7.22 13.86
C ILE A 34 21.82 -8.14 12.85
N THR A 35 21.52 -8.02 11.55
CA THR A 35 22.13 -8.85 10.52
C THR A 35 23.64 -8.65 10.44
N VAL A 36 24.13 -7.41 10.53
CA VAL A 36 25.56 -7.10 10.57
C VAL A 36 26.20 -7.72 11.83
N LEU A 37 25.59 -7.57 13.01
CA LEU A 37 26.09 -8.17 14.25
C LEU A 37 26.21 -9.70 14.14
N VAL A 38 25.14 -10.37 13.70
CA VAL A 38 25.13 -11.84 13.58
C VAL A 38 26.12 -12.30 12.51
N SER A 39 26.17 -11.63 11.36
CA SER A 39 27.12 -11.96 10.29
C SER A 39 28.57 -11.81 10.76
N TYR A 40 28.88 -10.78 11.55
CA TYR A 40 30.20 -10.57 12.14
C TYR A 40 30.56 -11.67 13.13
N LEU A 41 29.65 -12.04 14.04
CA LEU A 41 29.88 -13.14 14.99
C LEU A 41 30.13 -14.47 14.27
N MET A 42 29.31 -14.79 13.26
CA MET A 42 29.48 -16.01 12.47
C MET A 42 30.80 -16.02 11.71
N MET A 43 31.18 -14.91 11.07
CA MET A 43 32.44 -14.78 10.34
C MET A 43 33.64 -14.96 11.27
N ASN A 44 33.60 -14.39 12.48
CA ASN A 44 34.67 -14.54 13.46
C ASN A 44 34.86 -15.99 13.93
N LEU A 45 33.77 -16.74 14.10
CA LEU A 45 33.84 -18.15 14.52
C LEU A 45 34.62 -19.00 13.51
N PHE A 46 34.55 -18.70 12.20
CA PHE A 46 35.32 -19.43 11.19
C PHE A 46 36.83 -19.15 11.24
N PHE A 47 37.24 -17.96 11.67
CA PHE A 47 38.66 -17.59 11.75
C PHE A 47 39.29 -17.81 13.13
N TYR A 48 38.48 -18.11 14.14
CA TYR A 48 38.96 -18.28 15.50
C TYR A 48 39.67 -19.63 15.66
N LYS A 49 40.93 -19.60 16.13
CA LYS A 49 41.78 -20.80 16.25
C LYS A 49 41.74 -21.46 17.63
N PHE A 50 41.36 -20.72 18.68
CA PHE A 50 41.37 -21.26 20.05
C PHE A 50 40.11 -22.09 20.29
N ILE A 51 40.30 -23.27 20.88
CA ILE A 51 39.23 -24.23 21.12
C ILE A 51 38.92 -24.26 22.62
N ASN A 52 37.65 -24.05 22.99
CA ASN A 52 37.16 -24.27 24.34
C ASN A 52 36.00 -25.29 24.30
N ARG A 53 36.23 -26.49 24.84
CA ARG A 53 35.25 -27.60 24.83
C ARG A 53 34.45 -27.71 26.14
N PHE A 54 34.86 -27.00 27.18
CA PHE A 54 34.28 -27.15 28.51
C PHE A 54 33.22 -26.08 28.83
N LEU A 55 32.95 -25.16 27.90
CA LEU A 55 31.86 -24.19 28.01
C LEU A 55 30.52 -24.86 27.66
N LEU A 56 29.91 -25.52 28.65
CA LEU A 56 28.64 -26.23 28.48
C LEU A 56 27.42 -25.39 28.84
N GLU A 57 27.56 -24.44 29.77
CA GLU A 57 26.47 -23.60 30.25
C GLU A 57 26.91 -22.14 30.36
N GLY A 58 25.94 -21.23 30.25
CA GLY A 58 26.19 -19.79 30.23
C GLY A 58 24.96 -18.98 30.61
N GLN A 59 24.39 -19.22 31.79
CA GLN A 59 23.13 -18.56 32.21
C GLN A 59 23.13 -17.03 32.02
N MET A 60 24.26 -16.38 32.29
CA MET A 60 24.39 -14.92 32.12
C MET A 60 24.30 -14.49 30.65
N ILE A 61 24.87 -15.24 29.70
CA ILE A 61 24.75 -14.90 28.26
C ILE A 61 23.35 -15.20 27.74
N GLU A 62 22.72 -16.26 28.25
CA GLU A 62 21.34 -16.60 27.92
C GLU A 62 20.36 -15.51 28.35
N LEU A 63 20.55 -14.96 29.55
CA LEU A 63 19.76 -13.83 30.04
C LEU A 63 19.94 -12.61 29.12
N ILE A 64 21.18 -12.30 28.74
CA ILE A 64 21.50 -11.13 27.90
C ILE A 64 20.84 -11.24 26.53
N TRP A 65 21.01 -12.37 25.82
CA TRP A 65 20.43 -12.54 24.48
C TRP A 65 18.92 -12.72 24.49
N THR A 66 18.29 -12.90 25.66
CA THR A 66 16.83 -12.97 25.79
C THR A 66 16.25 -11.58 26.03
N ILE A 67 16.87 -10.80 26.92
CA ILE A 67 16.41 -9.44 27.24
C ILE A 67 16.65 -8.47 26.08
N ILE A 68 17.81 -8.54 25.40
CA ILE A 68 18.13 -7.59 24.33
C ILE A 68 17.09 -7.64 23.19
N PRO A 69 16.75 -8.81 22.59
CA PRO A 69 15.71 -8.89 21.57
C PRO A 69 14.32 -8.48 22.05
N ALA A 70 13.98 -8.77 23.31
CA ALA A 70 12.69 -8.33 23.85
C ALA A 70 12.59 -6.79 23.87
N VAL A 71 13.67 -6.11 24.28
CA VAL A 71 13.74 -4.65 24.26
C VAL A 71 13.72 -4.09 22.84
N THR A 72 14.46 -4.69 21.89
CA THR A 72 14.45 -4.21 20.49
C THR A 72 13.07 -4.36 19.85
N LEU A 73 12.32 -5.42 20.15
CA LEU A 73 10.94 -5.59 19.69
C LEU A 73 10.01 -4.48 20.21
N ILE A 74 10.18 -4.03 21.45
CA ILE A 74 9.40 -2.89 21.99
C ILE A 74 9.67 -1.62 21.18
N PHE A 75 10.93 -1.36 20.80
CA PHE A 75 11.29 -0.20 19.97
C PHE A 75 10.72 -0.24 18.55
N ILE A 76 10.42 -1.43 18.02
CA ILE A 76 9.71 -1.58 16.73
C ILE A 76 8.19 -1.47 16.95
N ALA A 77 7.67 -2.07 18.01
CA ALA A 77 6.23 -2.15 18.26
C ALA A 77 5.59 -0.79 18.56
N LEU A 78 6.24 0.08 19.35
CA LEU A 78 5.68 1.38 19.72
C LEU A 78 5.32 2.29 18.52
N PRO A 79 6.23 2.57 17.57
CA PRO A 79 5.87 3.36 16.38
C PRO A 79 4.88 2.63 15.47
N SER A 80 4.94 1.29 15.40
CA SER A 80 4.01 0.46 14.62
C SER A 80 2.56 0.62 15.12
N LEU A 81 2.35 0.46 16.43
CA LEU A 81 1.02 0.60 17.04
C LEU A 81 0.49 2.02 16.90
N ARG A 82 1.33 3.04 17.09
CA ARG A 82 0.92 4.42 16.85
C ARG A 82 0.41 4.63 15.42
N LEU A 83 1.11 4.10 14.42
CA LEU A 83 0.70 4.19 13.03
C LEU A 83 -0.60 3.43 12.75
N LEU A 84 -0.78 2.26 13.36
CA LEU A 84 -2.02 1.48 13.26
C LEU A 84 -3.24 2.30 13.72
N TYR A 85 -3.15 2.97 14.87
CA TYR A 85 -4.26 3.81 15.34
C TYR A 85 -4.51 5.03 14.45
N LEU A 86 -3.45 5.64 13.88
CA LEU A 86 -3.61 6.75 12.93
C LEU A 86 -4.27 6.33 11.61
N LEU A 87 -4.10 5.07 11.20
CA LEU A 87 -4.76 4.52 10.00
C LEU A 87 -6.25 4.27 10.23
N ASP A 88 -6.64 3.90 11.45
CA ASP A 88 -8.03 3.59 11.82
C ASP A 88 -8.86 4.85 12.15
N GLU A 89 -8.20 5.98 12.45
CA GLU A 89 -8.88 7.24 12.69
C GLU A 89 -9.66 7.73 11.45
N MET A 90 -10.98 7.59 11.51
CA MET A 90 -11.87 8.03 10.44
C MET A 90 -12.17 9.53 10.55
N ASN A 91 -11.43 10.32 9.79
CA ASN A 91 -11.72 11.74 9.62
C ASN A 91 -12.98 11.95 8.76
N ASN A 92 -13.78 12.96 9.10
CA ASN A 92 -14.98 13.37 8.35
C ASN A 92 -14.67 13.52 6.85
N PRO A 93 -15.07 12.55 6.00
CA PRO A 93 -14.70 12.57 4.58
C PRO A 93 -15.57 13.58 3.83
N LEU A 94 -15.00 14.21 2.81
CA LEU A 94 -15.75 15.10 1.93
C LEU A 94 -16.61 14.30 0.95
N ILE A 95 -16.08 13.18 0.46
CA ILE A 95 -16.67 12.37 -0.61
C ILE A 95 -16.51 10.90 -0.26
N THR A 96 -17.57 10.13 -0.53
CA THR A 96 -17.55 8.66 -0.51
C THR A 96 -17.61 8.12 -1.93
N VAL A 97 -16.71 7.21 -2.26
CA VAL A 97 -16.70 6.48 -3.54
C VAL A 97 -16.70 4.98 -3.24
N LYS A 98 -17.53 4.22 -3.94
CA LYS A 98 -17.51 2.76 -3.86
C LYS A 98 -16.64 2.22 -4.98
N SER A 99 -15.80 1.23 -4.67
CA SER A 99 -15.07 0.42 -5.63
C SER A 99 -15.55 -1.02 -5.51
N ILE A 100 -15.93 -1.60 -6.64
CA ILE A 100 -16.45 -2.96 -6.73
C ILE A 100 -15.53 -3.77 -7.65
N GLY A 101 -14.95 -4.84 -7.13
CA GLY A 101 -14.13 -5.77 -7.90
C GLY A 101 -14.98 -6.80 -8.65
N HIS A 102 -14.62 -7.04 -9.91
CA HIS A 102 -15.19 -8.06 -10.80
C HIS A 102 -14.07 -8.79 -11.54
N GLN A 103 -14.34 -9.97 -12.08
CA GLN A 103 -13.47 -10.70 -13.00
C GLN A 103 -13.62 -10.12 -14.42
N TRP A 104 -12.68 -9.32 -14.95
CA TRP A 104 -11.41 -8.82 -14.38
C TRP A 104 -11.29 -7.32 -14.64
N TYR A 105 -12.06 -6.54 -13.89
CA TYR A 105 -12.12 -5.09 -13.96
C TYR A 105 -12.65 -4.52 -12.64
N TRP A 106 -12.60 -3.20 -12.51
CA TRP A 106 -13.16 -2.50 -11.37
C TRP A 106 -14.31 -1.60 -11.82
N SER A 107 -15.41 -1.57 -11.08
CA SER A 107 -16.43 -0.53 -11.24
C SER A 107 -16.37 0.46 -10.08
N TYR A 108 -16.71 1.71 -10.37
CA TYR A 108 -16.67 2.80 -9.40
C TYR A 108 -18.02 3.52 -9.36
N GLU A 109 -18.52 3.76 -8.16
CA GLU A 109 -19.77 4.49 -7.93
C GLU A 109 -19.53 5.72 -7.07
N TYR A 110 -19.99 6.88 -7.56
CA TYR A 110 -19.99 8.15 -6.84
C TYR A 110 -21.43 8.45 -6.39
N SER A 111 -21.89 7.75 -5.36
CA SER A 111 -23.27 7.85 -4.86
C SER A 111 -23.64 9.23 -4.34
N ASP A 112 -22.67 10.02 -3.90
CA ASP A 112 -22.89 11.38 -3.40
C ASP A 112 -23.31 12.35 -4.54
N PHE A 113 -23.09 11.98 -5.82
CA PHE A 113 -23.33 12.83 -6.99
C PHE A 113 -24.06 12.07 -8.10
N LYS A 114 -25.36 12.35 -8.29
CA LYS A 114 -26.19 11.86 -9.42
C LYS A 114 -26.05 10.36 -9.77
N ASN A 115 -25.61 9.52 -8.82
CA ASN A 115 -25.29 8.10 -9.03
C ASN A 115 -24.41 7.85 -10.26
N ILE A 116 -23.32 8.61 -10.40
CA ILE A 116 -22.33 8.34 -11.45
C ILE A 116 -21.72 6.96 -11.20
N GLU A 117 -21.77 6.10 -12.21
CA GLU A 117 -21.17 4.76 -12.20
C GLU A 117 -20.43 4.50 -13.52
N PHE A 118 -19.29 3.82 -13.45
CA PHE A 118 -18.57 3.37 -14.63
C PHE A 118 -17.62 2.21 -14.35
N ASP A 119 -17.31 1.47 -15.40
CA ASP A 119 -16.34 0.40 -15.40
C ASP A 119 -14.96 0.90 -15.86
N SER A 120 -13.92 0.31 -15.27
CA SER A 120 -12.51 0.62 -15.53
C SER A 120 -11.80 -0.67 -15.96
N TYR A 121 -11.62 -0.81 -17.27
CA TYR A 121 -10.88 -1.90 -17.89
C TYR A 121 -9.45 -1.47 -18.21
N MET A 122 -8.54 -2.44 -18.20
CA MET A 122 -7.18 -2.23 -18.70
C MET A 122 -7.22 -1.93 -20.20
N THR A 123 -6.50 -0.89 -20.62
CA THR A 123 -6.36 -0.57 -22.04
C THR A 123 -5.65 -1.72 -22.78
N PRO A 124 -6.24 -2.28 -23.86
CA PRO A 124 -5.59 -3.32 -24.65
C PRO A 124 -4.29 -2.82 -25.29
N SER A 125 -3.28 -3.70 -25.39
CA SER A 125 -1.97 -3.32 -25.98
C SER A 125 -2.04 -2.80 -27.41
N ASN A 126 -3.06 -3.21 -28.17
CA ASN A 126 -3.25 -2.83 -29.56
C ASN A 126 -3.84 -1.41 -29.71
N GLU A 127 -4.50 -0.91 -28.66
CA GLU A 127 -5.14 0.40 -28.62
C GLU A 127 -4.36 1.41 -27.77
N MET A 128 -3.23 0.97 -27.19
CA MET A 128 -2.40 1.79 -26.32
C MET A 128 -1.78 2.95 -27.07
N ASN A 129 -2.02 4.16 -26.54
CA ASN A 129 -1.27 5.34 -26.90
C ASN A 129 0.23 5.13 -26.53
N PRO A 130 1.20 5.57 -27.36
CA PRO A 130 2.63 5.50 -27.03
C PRO A 130 3.04 6.07 -25.66
N TYR A 131 2.23 6.95 -25.08
CA TYR A 131 2.48 7.55 -23.77
C TYR A 131 1.89 6.74 -22.59
N TYR A 132 1.16 5.67 -22.85
CA TYR A 132 0.55 4.83 -21.81
C TYR A 132 1.51 3.74 -21.35
N PHE A 133 1.33 3.35 -20.09
CA PHE A 133 2.09 2.31 -19.44
C PHE A 133 1.40 0.96 -19.64
N ARG A 134 2.14 0.02 -20.24
CA ARG A 134 1.72 -1.36 -20.45
C ARG A 134 1.22 -1.98 -19.13
N LEU A 135 0.02 -2.57 -19.17
CA LEU A 135 -0.68 -3.23 -18.06
C LEU A 135 -1.14 -2.32 -16.89
N LEU A 136 -0.93 -1.00 -16.98
CA LEU A 136 -1.26 -0.08 -15.89
C LEU A 136 -2.34 0.93 -16.27
N ASP A 137 -2.36 1.40 -17.51
CA ASP A 137 -3.39 2.35 -17.94
C ASP A 137 -4.74 1.67 -18.16
N VAL A 138 -5.77 2.41 -17.78
CA VAL A 138 -7.20 2.04 -17.88
C VAL A 138 -7.92 3.02 -18.78
N GLU A 139 -9.04 2.59 -19.34
CA GLU A 139 -9.91 3.43 -20.16
C GLU A 139 -10.52 4.58 -19.33
N ASN A 140 -11.15 4.24 -18.22
CA ASN A 140 -11.76 5.19 -17.30
C ASN A 140 -11.00 5.24 -15.97
N ARG A 141 -10.41 6.40 -15.66
CA ARG A 141 -9.69 6.63 -14.41
C ARG A 141 -10.63 7.12 -13.31
N ILE A 142 -10.31 6.80 -12.06
CA ILE A 142 -11.01 7.35 -10.90
C ILE A 142 -10.54 8.79 -10.70
N VAL A 143 -11.38 9.77 -10.98
CA VAL A 143 -11.05 11.18 -10.74
C VAL A 143 -11.42 11.54 -9.30
N LEU A 144 -10.47 12.08 -8.53
CA LEU A 144 -10.69 12.48 -7.14
C LEU A 144 -10.01 13.83 -6.85
N PRO A 145 -10.60 14.68 -5.98
CA PRO A 145 -9.94 15.92 -5.60
C PRO A 145 -8.72 15.64 -4.70
N MET A 146 -7.65 16.42 -4.93
CA MET A 146 -6.50 16.52 -4.04
C MET A 146 -6.83 17.37 -2.82
N LYS A 147 -6.08 17.18 -1.72
CA LYS A 147 -6.20 17.92 -0.46
C LYS A 147 -7.56 17.82 0.23
N ASN A 148 -8.29 16.75 -0.02
CA ASN A 148 -9.55 16.42 0.66
C ASN A 148 -9.50 15.00 1.18
N GLN A 149 -10.14 14.76 2.32
CA GLN A 149 -10.32 13.41 2.87
C GLN A 149 -11.36 12.67 2.02
N ILE A 150 -10.98 11.52 1.48
CA ILE A 150 -11.86 10.65 0.70
C ILE A 150 -12.10 9.37 1.49
N ARG A 151 -13.34 8.90 1.52
CA ARG A 151 -13.72 7.57 1.98
C ARG A 151 -13.90 6.67 0.77
N MET A 152 -13.19 5.55 0.74
CA MET A 152 -13.48 4.46 -0.20
C MET A 152 -14.23 3.35 0.52
N LEU A 153 -15.28 2.85 -0.13
CA LEU A 153 -15.98 1.63 0.26
C LEU A 153 -15.61 0.56 -0.75
N ILE A 154 -15.05 -0.56 -0.30
CA ILE A 154 -14.42 -1.56 -1.17
C ILE A 154 -15.15 -2.90 -0.95
N THR A 155 -15.62 -3.49 -2.04
CA THR A 155 -16.33 -4.77 -2.05
C THR A 155 -16.13 -5.48 -3.40
N ALA A 156 -16.67 -6.69 -3.54
CA ALA A 156 -16.64 -7.45 -4.79
C ALA A 156 -18.00 -8.12 -5.04
N THR A 157 -18.26 -8.48 -6.29
CA THR A 157 -19.49 -9.17 -6.70
C THR A 157 -19.29 -10.67 -6.92
N ASP A 158 -18.07 -11.12 -7.18
CA ASP A 158 -17.76 -12.49 -7.56
C ASP A 158 -16.80 -13.22 -6.60
N VAL A 159 -15.49 -13.01 -6.76
CA VAL A 159 -14.42 -13.59 -5.95
C VAL A 159 -13.75 -12.51 -5.11
N ILE A 160 -12.76 -12.90 -4.31
CA ILE A 160 -11.98 -11.94 -3.54
C ILE A 160 -11.01 -11.21 -4.50
N HIS A 161 -10.96 -9.89 -4.36
CA HIS A 161 -9.95 -9.03 -4.98
C HIS A 161 -9.28 -8.17 -3.90
N SER A 162 -8.33 -7.32 -4.27
CA SER A 162 -7.74 -6.37 -3.33
C SER A 162 -7.38 -5.06 -4.02
N TRP A 163 -8.02 -3.98 -3.58
CA TRP A 163 -7.88 -2.65 -4.15
C TRP A 163 -6.66 -1.96 -3.54
N THR A 164 -5.62 -1.74 -4.34
CA THR A 164 -4.30 -1.33 -3.83
C THR A 164 -3.74 -0.17 -4.63
N ILE A 165 -3.31 0.90 -3.95
CA ILE A 165 -2.55 2.02 -4.52
C ILE A 165 -1.30 2.25 -3.65
N PRO A 166 -0.12 1.72 -4.04
CA PRO A 166 1.08 1.74 -3.20
C PRO A 166 1.55 3.14 -2.82
N SER A 167 1.51 4.12 -3.73
CA SER A 167 1.95 5.49 -3.46
C SER A 167 1.06 6.24 -2.44
N LEU A 168 -0.14 5.73 -2.19
CA LEU A 168 -1.04 6.26 -1.16
C LEU A 168 -1.01 5.44 0.13
N GLY A 169 -0.30 4.30 0.15
CA GLY A 169 -0.23 3.41 1.30
C GLY A 169 -1.55 2.67 1.56
N ILE A 170 -2.35 2.43 0.51
CA ILE A 170 -3.66 1.77 0.63
C ILE A 170 -3.59 0.39 0.02
N LYS A 171 -4.04 -0.60 0.77
CA LYS A 171 -4.37 -1.95 0.31
C LYS A 171 -5.54 -2.42 1.15
N GLU A 172 -6.66 -2.69 0.49
CA GLU A 172 -7.86 -3.18 1.17
C GLU A 172 -8.53 -4.25 0.33
N ASP A 173 -8.90 -5.35 0.98
CA ASP A 173 -9.52 -6.48 0.30
C ASP A 173 -10.96 -6.17 -0.06
N ALA A 174 -11.34 -6.62 -1.26
CA ALA A 174 -12.67 -6.53 -1.81
C ALA A 174 -13.31 -7.92 -1.69
N ASN A 175 -14.13 -8.09 -0.66
CA ASN A 175 -14.72 -9.38 -0.32
C ASN A 175 -16.21 -9.40 -0.68
N PRO A 176 -16.70 -10.41 -1.42
CA PRO A 176 -18.12 -10.57 -1.67
C PRO A 176 -18.93 -10.62 -0.38
N GLY A 177 -20.00 -9.84 -0.30
CA GLY A 177 -20.86 -9.76 0.89
C GLY A 177 -20.30 -8.95 2.07
N ARG A 178 -19.15 -8.28 1.92
CA ARG A 178 -18.60 -7.36 2.92
C ARG A 178 -18.22 -6.02 2.29
N LEU A 179 -18.51 -4.94 3.01
CA LEU A 179 -18.15 -3.57 2.62
C LEU A 179 -17.02 -3.09 3.52
N ASN A 180 -15.77 -3.20 3.04
CA ASN A 180 -14.62 -2.65 3.73
C ASN A 180 -14.55 -1.14 3.51
N GLN A 181 -14.00 -0.42 4.47
CA GLN A 181 -13.87 1.03 4.39
C GLN A 181 -12.43 1.43 4.66
N THR A 182 -11.91 2.31 3.84
CA THR A 182 -10.63 2.99 4.08
C THR A 182 -10.78 4.48 3.81
N SER A 183 -9.96 5.28 4.47
CA SER A 183 -9.94 6.73 4.27
C SER A 183 -8.54 7.20 3.94
N PHE A 184 -8.42 8.15 3.02
CA PHE A 184 -7.12 8.65 2.62
C PHE A 184 -7.16 10.09 2.13
N PHE A 185 -5.97 10.67 2.09
CA PHE A 185 -5.71 12.03 1.67
C PHE A 185 -4.62 12.05 0.60
N LYS A 186 -4.75 12.94 -0.38
CA LYS A 186 -3.77 13.11 -1.47
C LYS A 186 -3.15 14.50 -1.40
N ASN A 187 -1.84 14.60 -1.18
CA ASN A 187 -1.12 15.87 -0.99
C ASN A 187 -0.97 16.67 -2.29
N ARG A 188 -0.76 15.97 -3.42
CA ARG A 188 -0.40 16.58 -4.71
C ARG A 188 -1.32 16.07 -5.85
N PRO A 189 -1.44 16.86 -6.93
CA PRO A 189 -2.11 16.40 -8.15
C PRO A 189 -1.23 15.37 -8.88
N GLY A 190 -1.84 14.58 -9.77
CA GLY A 190 -1.13 13.60 -10.59
C GLY A 190 -1.89 12.29 -10.76
N ILE A 191 -1.25 11.34 -11.44
CA ILE A 191 -1.81 10.02 -11.72
C ILE A 191 -1.11 8.98 -10.84
N PHE A 192 -1.90 8.21 -10.10
CA PHE A 192 -1.43 7.18 -9.18
C PHE A 192 -1.92 5.82 -9.64
N PHE A 193 -0.99 4.88 -9.76
CA PHE A 193 -1.23 3.56 -10.31
C PHE A 193 -1.21 2.52 -9.20
N GLY A 194 -2.02 1.49 -9.40
CA GLY A 194 -2.14 0.32 -8.56
C GLY A 194 -2.60 -0.90 -9.35
N GLN A 195 -2.64 -2.04 -8.69
CA GLN A 195 -3.06 -3.32 -9.29
C GLN A 195 -3.81 -4.15 -8.25
N CYS A 196 -4.64 -5.07 -8.72
CA CYS A 196 -5.23 -6.07 -7.83
C CYS A 196 -4.13 -6.85 -7.11
N SER A 197 -4.23 -6.95 -5.79
CA SER A 197 -3.22 -7.58 -4.92
C SER A 197 -3.72 -8.84 -4.21
N GLU A 198 -4.76 -9.48 -4.76
CA GLU A 198 -5.32 -10.77 -4.31
C GLU A 198 -5.72 -11.64 -5.52
N ILE A 199 -5.43 -12.94 -5.47
CA ILE A 199 -5.58 -13.83 -6.63
C ILE A 199 -7.04 -14.01 -7.03
N CYS A 200 -7.41 -13.56 -8.23
CA CYS A 200 -8.81 -13.52 -8.69
C CYS A 200 -9.07 -14.25 -10.02
N GLY A 201 -8.14 -15.10 -10.48
CA GLY A 201 -8.30 -15.95 -11.66
C GLY A 201 -7.40 -15.59 -12.83
N ALA A 202 -7.81 -15.95 -14.05
CA ALA A 202 -6.95 -15.96 -15.25
C ALA A 202 -6.33 -14.59 -15.58
N ASN A 203 -7.09 -13.51 -15.46
CA ASN A 203 -6.61 -12.16 -15.76
C ASN A 203 -6.31 -11.34 -14.50
N HIS A 204 -5.93 -11.99 -13.40
CA HIS A 204 -5.55 -11.32 -12.14
C HIS A 204 -4.52 -10.19 -12.34
N SER A 205 -3.55 -10.39 -13.23
CA SER A 205 -2.52 -9.38 -13.53
C SER A 205 -2.98 -8.22 -14.43
N PHE A 206 -4.22 -8.26 -14.93
CA PHE A 206 -4.73 -7.36 -15.99
C PHE A 206 -5.93 -6.52 -15.56
N MET A 207 -6.06 -6.26 -14.26
CA MET A 207 -7.07 -5.36 -13.70
C MET A 207 -6.44 -4.25 -12.85
N PRO A 208 -5.72 -3.30 -13.49
CA PRO A 208 -5.05 -2.20 -12.80
C PRO A 208 -6.05 -1.18 -12.27
N ILE A 209 -5.56 -0.31 -11.40
CA ILE A 209 -6.31 0.76 -10.76
C ILE A 209 -5.57 2.06 -11.04
N VAL A 210 -6.28 3.09 -11.50
CA VAL A 210 -5.68 4.40 -11.77
C VAL A 210 -6.51 5.50 -11.13
N ILE A 211 -5.89 6.26 -10.24
CA ILE A 211 -6.46 7.47 -9.65
C ILE A 211 -5.86 8.69 -10.32
N GLU A 212 -6.72 9.58 -10.80
CA GLU A 212 -6.36 10.93 -11.20
C GLU A 212 -6.70 11.92 -10.08
N SER A 213 -5.66 12.51 -9.48
CA SER A 213 -5.78 13.52 -8.44
C SER A 213 -5.77 14.91 -9.07
N VAL A 214 -6.89 15.61 -8.98
CA VAL A 214 -7.10 16.92 -9.61
C VAL A 214 -7.45 17.99 -8.58
N ASN A 215 -7.46 19.27 -8.96
CA ASN A 215 -8.00 20.31 -8.09
C ASN A 215 -9.53 20.16 -7.95
N ILE A 216 -10.10 20.73 -6.89
CA ILE A 216 -11.55 20.62 -6.62
C ILE A 216 -12.42 21.24 -7.73
N LYS A 217 -11.98 22.31 -8.39
CA LYS A 217 -12.74 22.95 -9.49
C LYS A 217 -12.84 22.04 -10.71
N ASN A 218 -11.73 21.39 -11.08
CA ASN A 218 -11.67 20.43 -12.18
C ASN A 218 -12.50 19.19 -11.85
N PHE A 219 -12.45 18.73 -10.59
CA PHE A 219 -13.29 17.63 -10.13
C PHE A 219 -14.79 17.97 -10.25
N ILE A 220 -15.21 19.15 -9.79
CA ILE A 220 -16.61 19.60 -9.92
C ILE A 220 -17.03 19.72 -11.39
N ASN A 221 -16.16 20.27 -12.24
CA ASN A 221 -16.42 20.35 -13.68
C ASN A 221 -16.55 18.96 -14.30
N TRP A 222 -15.69 18.01 -13.91
CA TRP A 222 -15.76 16.62 -14.36
C TRP A 222 -17.08 15.97 -13.94
N ILE A 223 -17.51 16.11 -12.67
CA ILE A 223 -18.82 15.60 -12.20
C ILE A 223 -19.97 16.21 -13.00
N ASN A 224 -19.96 17.53 -13.22
CA ASN A 224 -21.07 18.21 -13.88
C ASN A 224 -21.20 17.84 -15.36
N ASN A 225 -20.07 17.55 -16.00
CA ASN A 225 -20.01 17.11 -17.39
C ASN A 225 -20.12 15.60 -17.55
N TYR A 226 -20.14 14.85 -16.44
CA TYR A 226 -20.42 13.42 -16.47
C TYR A 226 -21.91 13.24 -16.76
N SER A 227 -22.21 12.99 -18.03
CA SER A 227 -23.55 12.76 -18.58
C SER A 227 -23.67 11.33 -19.08
#